data_AF-A0A2V6PM35-F1
#
_entry.id   AF-A0A2V6PM35-F1
#
_cell.length_a   1.000
_cell.length_b   1.000
_cell.length_c   1.000
_cell.angle_alpha   90.00
_cell.angle_beta   90.00
_cell.angle_gamma   90.00
#
_symmetry.space_group_name_H-M   'P 1'
#
loop_
_entity.id
_entity.type
_entity.pdbx_description
1 polymer ?
#
loop_
_entity_poly.entity_id
_entity_poly.type
_entity_poly.pdbx_seq_one_letter_code
_entity_poly.pdbx_strand_id
1 'polypeptide(L)'
;DAMAYLATQQARGGTALNPALTTAYKYAEADRALNVVLLSDGLTEQQERQTLLELIRTRPRGAKIFCIGVGNDVNRPLLEQLAQDAGGLSAFLSHGDDFTRQAQAFRRKLTRPVATDLQIDFGGIKVSDLEPKVLPNLYHGMPVRIYGRYQGGAEAQVSVRGSINGVELKKTARLEFPKQDLANPEIERMWAWRRIDGLLKQADHTGSRNAVIDEVVRLGEGYSIVTEYTSFIVLENDIEYQRWKIARNNVLRIGHDRQAQEVVRAQLETIRSRAIADLGPQPEPAALASAQRSAPSKVSAPLQTSAPQTAAPASAPPDRARRAFDFGVGSGPVGPLFVGLLLCLRRLKRKAG
;
A
#
# COMPACT_ATOMS: atom_id res chain seq x y z
N ASP A 1 -13.05 -37.14 9.00
CA ASP A 1 -11.92 -36.44 8.34
C ASP A 1 -12.44 -35.12 7.76
N ALA A 2 -11.87 -33.99 8.16
CA ALA A 2 -12.36 -32.65 7.76
C ALA A 2 -12.16 -32.39 6.25
N MET A 3 -11.11 -32.95 5.68
CA MET A 3 -10.83 -32.85 4.24
C MET A 3 -11.91 -33.54 3.40
N ALA A 4 -12.35 -34.73 3.83
CA ALA A 4 -13.42 -35.45 3.16
C ALA A 4 -14.75 -34.67 3.23
N TYR A 5 -15.07 -34.07 4.38
CA TYR A 5 -16.27 -33.24 4.52
C TYR A 5 -16.26 -32.02 3.59
N LEU A 6 -15.12 -31.33 3.47
CA LEU A 6 -14.99 -30.18 2.57
C LEU A 6 -15.12 -30.61 1.10
N ALA A 7 -14.56 -31.76 0.73
CA ALA A 7 -14.64 -32.29 -0.63
C ALA A 7 -16.07 -32.64 -1.08
N THR A 8 -16.99 -32.91 -0.14
CA THR A 8 -18.40 -33.22 -0.44
C THR A 8 -19.30 -31.98 -0.52
N GLN A 9 -18.80 -30.79 -0.20
CA GLN A 9 -19.64 -29.58 -0.23
C GLN A 9 -19.87 -29.11 -1.66
N GLN A 10 -21.10 -28.70 -1.96
CA GLN A 10 -21.50 -28.11 -3.24
C GLN A 10 -22.14 -26.75 -2.99
N ALA A 11 -21.95 -25.83 -3.93
CA ALA A 11 -22.58 -24.51 -3.89
C ALA A 11 -24.11 -24.67 -3.95
N ARG A 12 -24.82 -24.03 -3.02
CA ARG A 12 -26.29 -24.06 -2.92
C ARG A 12 -26.96 -22.76 -3.37
N GLY A 13 -26.17 -21.82 -3.89
CA GLY A 13 -26.61 -20.46 -4.22
C GLY A 13 -26.77 -19.57 -2.97
N GLY A 14 -26.79 -18.25 -3.19
CA GLY A 14 -26.93 -17.24 -2.14
C GLY A 14 -25.67 -17.03 -1.28
N THR A 15 -25.69 -16.00 -0.43
CA THR A 15 -24.64 -15.70 0.56
C THR A 15 -25.32 -15.21 1.84
N ALA A 16 -25.35 -16.05 2.86
CA ALA A 16 -25.95 -15.74 4.17
C ALA A 16 -24.88 -15.75 5.26
N LEU A 17 -24.38 -14.57 5.62
CA LEU A 17 -23.26 -14.40 6.56
C LEU A 17 -23.71 -14.44 8.02
N ASN A 18 -24.89 -13.92 8.34
CA ASN A 18 -25.45 -13.89 9.70
C ASN A 18 -25.59 -15.29 10.32
N PRO A 19 -26.26 -16.26 9.67
CA PRO A 19 -26.38 -17.60 10.24
C PRO A 19 -25.02 -18.30 10.35
N ALA A 20 -24.09 -18.03 9.43
CA ALA A 20 -22.74 -18.57 9.47
C ALA A 20 -21.96 -18.07 10.71
N LEU A 21 -21.96 -16.75 10.94
CA LEU A 21 -21.29 -16.14 12.10
C LEU A 21 -21.95 -16.55 13.42
N THR A 22 -23.28 -16.55 13.48
CA THR A 22 -24.02 -16.98 14.68
C THR A 22 -23.70 -18.43 15.03
N THR A 23 -23.54 -19.29 14.03
CA THR A 23 -23.14 -20.69 14.24
C THR A 23 -21.70 -20.79 14.72
N ALA A 24 -20.78 -20.01 14.15
CA ALA A 24 -19.39 -19.99 14.58
C ALA A 24 -19.24 -19.55 16.04
N TYR A 25 -20.00 -18.56 16.49
CA TYR A 25 -19.97 -18.06 17.87
C TYR A 25 -20.40 -19.09 18.92
N LYS A 26 -21.13 -20.14 18.54
CA LYS A 26 -21.48 -21.24 19.47
C LYS A 26 -20.26 -22.03 19.94
N TYR A 27 -19.14 -21.93 19.22
CA TYR A 27 -17.86 -22.56 19.57
C TYR A 27 -16.97 -21.65 20.42
N ALA A 28 -17.48 -20.52 20.90
CA ALA A 28 -16.73 -19.66 21.81
C ALA A 28 -16.59 -20.32 23.18
N GLU A 29 -15.35 -20.39 23.66
CA GLU A 29 -15.01 -20.91 24.99
C GLU A 29 -14.24 -19.82 25.76
N ALA A 30 -14.34 -19.81 27.09
CA ALA A 30 -13.77 -18.73 27.91
C ALA A 30 -12.24 -18.81 28.03
N ASP A 31 -11.66 -19.98 27.83
CA ASP A 31 -10.23 -20.30 28.02
C ASP A 31 -9.39 -20.12 26.75
N ARG A 32 -10.01 -19.93 25.58
CA ARG A 32 -9.30 -19.73 24.31
C ARG A 32 -9.94 -18.67 23.42
N ALA A 33 -9.11 -17.96 22.68
CA ALA A 33 -9.58 -17.02 21.67
C ALA A 33 -10.22 -17.78 20.49
N LEU A 34 -11.47 -17.42 20.13
CA LEU A 34 -12.13 -17.94 18.94
C LEU A 34 -11.71 -17.13 17.71
N ASN A 35 -10.99 -17.77 16.78
CA ASN A 35 -10.67 -17.17 15.48
C ASN A 35 -11.64 -17.71 14.42
N VAL A 36 -12.51 -16.85 13.90
CA VAL A 36 -13.44 -17.17 12.82
C VAL A 36 -12.83 -16.70 11.50
N VAL A 37 -12.71 -17.60 10.51
CA VAL A 37 -12.27 -17.25 9.15
C VAL A 37 -13.48 -17.28 8.24
N LEU A 38 -13.87 -16.12 7.73
CA LEU A 38 -14.95 -15.95 6.77
C LEU A 38 -14.37 -15.87 5.36
N LEU A 39 -14.80 -16.76 4.47
CA LEU A 39 -14.45 -16.76 3.05
C LEU A 39 -15.71 -16.40 2.24
N SER A 40 -15.60 -15.43 1.33
CA SER A 40 -16.73 -15.00 0.50
C SER A 40 -16.25 -14.61 -0.89
N ASP A 41 -17.01 -15.00 -1.91
CA ASP A 41 -16.83 -14.70 -3.33
C ASP A 41 -18.02 -13.92 -3.92
N GLY A 42 -18.95 -13.47 -3.06
CA GLY A 42 -20.23 -12.89 -3.47
C GLY A 42 -20.64 -11.65 -2.67
N LEU A 43 -21.70 -11.02 -3.15
CA LEU A 43 -22.36 -9.91 -2.49
C LEU A 43 -23.35 -10.40 -1.45
N THR A 44 -23.36 -9.74 -0.30
CA THR A 44 -24.37 -9.93 0.74
C THR A 44 -25.56 -9.01 0.48
N GLU A 45 -26.77 -9.49 0.78
CA GLU A 45 -27.98 -8.68 0.68
C GLU A 45 -27.91 -7.45 1.58
N GLN A 46 -28.42 -6.30 1.10
CA GLN A 46 -28.31 -5.03 1.81
C GLN A 46 -29.02 -5.03 3.17
N GLN A 47 -30.09 -5.80 3.29
CA GLN A 47 -30.84 -5.97 4.54
C GLN A 47 -30.05 -6.74 5.60
N GLU A 48 -29.14 -7.63 5.19
CA GLU A 48 -28.33 -8.44 6.09
C GLU A 48 -27.17 -7.65 6.72
N ARG A 49 -26.73 -6.56 6.05
CA ARG A 49 -25.60 -5.71 6.48
C ARG A 49 -25.80 -5.14 7.88
N GLN A 50 -26.97 -4.55 8.17
CA GLN A 50 -27.21 -3.90 9.45
C GLN A 50 -27.17 -4.91 10.60
N THR A 51 -27.84 -6.05 10.41
CA THR A 51 -27.88 -7.16 11.37
C THR A 51 -26.49 -7.76 11.61
N LEU A 52 -25.64 -7.85 10.58
CA LEU A 52 -24.24 -8.31 10.72
C LEU A 52 -23.40 -7.39 11.61
N LEU A 53 -23.55 -6.08 11.44
CA LEU A 53 -22.83 -5.10 12.26
C LEU A 53 -23.27 -5.16 13.72
N GLU A 54 -24.56 -5.36 13.97
CA GLU A 54 -25.10 -5.58 15.32
C GLU A 54 -24.58 -6.90 15.93
N LEU A 55 -24.54 -7.97 15.15
CA LEU A 55 -24.01 -9.27 15.57
C LEU A 55 -22.53 -9.20 15.98
N ILE A 56 -21.73 -8.36 15.34
CA ILE A 56 -20.32 -8.18 15.73
C ILE A 56 -20.18 -7.41 17.04
N ARG A 57 -21.08 -6.45 17.30
CA ARG A 57 -21.09 -5.71 18.57
C ARG A 57 -21.44 -6.61 19.74
N THR A 58 -22.29 -7.62 19.52
CA THR A 58 -22.71 -8.60 20.53
C THR A 58 -21.86 -9.88 20.53
N ARG A 59 -20.71 -9.88 19.84
CA ARG A 59 -19.86 -11.07 19.72
C ARG A 59 -19.34 -11.56 21.08
N PRO A 60 -19.05 -12.87 21.20
CA PRO A 60 -18.36 -13.41 22.36
C PRO A 60 -17.02 -12.70 22.61
N ARG A 61 -16.68 -12.49 23.88
CA ARG A 61 -15.43 -11.83 24.27
C ARG A 61 -14.23 -12.63 23.73
N GLY A 62 -13.31 -11.94 23.07
CA GLY A 62 -12.12 -12.57 22.48
C GLY A 62 -12.36 -13.22 21.11
N ALA A 63 -13.59 -13.26 20.60
CA ALA A 63 -13.85 -13.69 19.22
C ALA A 63 -13.28 -12.67 18.22
N LYS A 64 -12.51 -13.18 17.25
CA LYS A 64 -11.91 -12.40 16.16
C LYS A 64 -12.42 -12.94 14.83
N ILE A 65 -12.69 -12.05 13.89
CA ILE A 65 -13.17 -12.41 12.56
C ILE A 65 -12.13 -11.99 11.53
N PHE A 66 -11.70 -12.93 10.71
CA PHE A 66 -10.82 -12.69 9.59
C PHE A 66 -11.61 -12.90 8.30
N CYS A 67 -11.64 -11.90 7.43
CA CYS A 67 -12.42 -11.95 6.20
C CYS A 67 -11.50 -12.14 5.00
N ILE A 68 -11.85 -13.08 4.13
CA ILE A 68 -11.16 -13.33 2.86
C ILE A 68 -12.17 -13.16 1.75
N GLY A 69 -12.00 -12.12 0.93
CA GLY A 69 -12.78 -11.91 -0.27
C GLY A 69 -12.05 -12.51 -1.47
N VAL A 70 -12.73 -13.31 -2.29
CA VAL A 70 -12.17 -13.88 -3.52
C VAL A 70 -12.87 -13.29 -4.73
N GLY A 71 -12.10 -12.80 -5.69
CA GLY A 71 -12.61 -12.18 -6.90
C GLY A 71 -12.95 -10.70 -6.75
N ASN A 72 -13.75 -10.22 -7.71
CA ASN A 72 -14.11 -8.81 -7.83
C ASN A 72 -15.51 -8.53 -7.28
N ASP A 73 -16.39 -9.53 -7.25
CA ASP A 73 -17.81 -9.41 -6.89
C ASP A 73 -18.06 -9.65 -5.39
N VAL A 74 -17.18 -9.09 -4.55
CA VAL A 74 -17.25 -9.19 -3.10
C VAL A 74 -17.53 -7.83 -2.47
N ASN A 75 -18.32 -7.82 -1.38
CA ASN A 75 -18.59 -6.61 -0.64
C ASN A 75 -17.38 -6.23 0.24
N ARG A 76 -16.34 -5.64 -0.37
CA ARG A 76 -15.08 -5.29 0.30
C ARG A 76 -15.28 -4.36 1.51
N PRO A 77 -16.05 -3.25 1.41
CA PRO A 77 -16.25 -2.37 2.55
C PRO A 77 -16.90 -3.08 3.74
N LEU A 78 -17.87 -3.96 3.48
CA LEU A 78 -18.48 -4.78 4.52
C LEU A 78 -17.44 -5.69 5.18
N LEU A 79 -16.73 -6.51 4.40
CA LEU A 79 -15.76 -7.46 4.93
C LEU A 79 -14.60 -6.80 5.69
N GLU A 80 -14.13 -5.63 5.23
CA GLU A 80 -13.15 -4.82 5.96
C GLU A 80 -13.70 -4.37 7.30
N GLN A 81 -14.93 -3.84 7.31
CA GLN A 81 -15.58 -3.40 8.53
C GLN A 81 -15.81 -4.55 9.51
N LEU A 82 -16.30 -5.71 9.04
CA LEU A 82 -16.54 -6.88 9.90
C LEU A 82 -15.24 -7.31 10.59
N ALA A 83 -14.15 -7.40 9.83
CA ALA A 83 -12.86 -7.80 10.36
C ALA A 83 -12.31 -6.75 11.35
N GLN A 84 -12.39 -5.46 11.01
CA GLN A 84 -11.89 -4.38 11.86
C GLN A 84 -12.63 -4.32 13.20
N ASP A 85 -13.96 -4.33 13.16
CA ASP A 85 -14.80 -4.27 14.37
C ASP A 85 -14.58 -5.51 15.27
N ALA A 86 -14.31 -6.67 14.65
CA ALA A 86 -13.96 -7.90 15.35
C ALA A 86 -12.50 -7.96 15.84
N GLY A 87 -11.65 -7.00 15.49
CA GLY A 87 -10.22 -7.01 15.80
C GLY A 87 -9.44 -8.08 15.04
N GLY A 88 -9.92 -8.50 13.87
CA GLY A 88 -9.22 -9.37 12.91
C GLY A 88 -8.67 -8.62 11.71
N LEU A 89 -8.54 -9.31 10.57
CA LEU A 89 -7.98 -8.77 9.32
C LEU A 89 -8.81 -9.17 8.12
N SER A 90 -8.83 -8.31 7.11
CA SER A 90 -9.36 -8.61 5.77
C SER A 90 -8.23 -8.87 4.77
N ALA A 91 -8.46 -9.76 3.81
CA ALA A 91 -7.60 -9.99 2.66
C ALA A 91 -8.45 -10.19 1.41
N PHE A 92 -8.02 -9.65 0.27
CA PHE A 92 -8.73 -9.78 -0.99
C PHE A 92 -7.83 -10.40 -2.05
N LEU A 93 -8.30 -11.50 -2.63
CA LEU A 93 -7.56 -12.31 -3.58
C LEU A 93 -8.21 -12.22 -4.96
N SER A 94 -7.39 -12.14 -6.00
CA SER A 94 -7.83 -12.30 -7.38
C SER A 94 -7.77 -13.77 -7.79
N HIS A 95 -8.58 -14.17 -8.79
CA HIS A 95 -8.59 -15.54 -9.30
C HIS A 95 -7.24 -16.02 -9.86
N GLY A 96 -6.37 -15.09 -10.27
CA GLY A 96 -5.01 -15.37 -10.76
C GLY A 96 -3.94 -15.47 -9.66
N ASP A 97 -4.30 -15.27 -8.39
CA ASP A 97 -3.35 -15.32 -7.29
C ASP A 97 -2.96 -16.77 -6.93
N ASP A 98 -1.76 -16.94 -6.40
CA ASP A 98 -1.28 -18.19 -5.83
C ASP A 98 -1.96 -18.45 -4.47
N PHE A 99 -3.11 -19.12 -4.49
CA PHE A 99 -3.89 -19.44 -3.28
C PHE A 99 -3.09 -20.22 -2.23
N THR A 100 -2.17 -21.09 -2.64
CA THR A 100 -1.34 -21.87 -1.70
C THR A 100 -0.43 -20.93 -0.90
N ARG A 101 0.25 -20.00 -1.58
CA ARG A 101 1.08 -19.00 -0.93
C ARG A 101 0.27 -18.08 -0.02
N GLN A 102 -0.91 -17.66 -0.46
CA GLN A 102 -1.79 -16.79 0.32
C GLN A 102 -2.29 -17.50 1.58
N ALA A 103 -2.72 -18.76 1.48
CA ALA A 103 -3.11 -19.58 2.61
C ALA A 103 -1.96 -19.76 3.62
N GLN A 104 -0.73 -19.99 3.14
CA GLN A 104 0.44 -20.07 4.02
C GLN A 104 0.74 -18.74 4.72
N ALA A 105 0.65 -17.62 4.01
CA ALA A 105 0.83 -16.30 4.58
C ALA A 105 -0.22 -16.00 5.65
N PHE A 106 -1.48 -16.32 5.37
CA PHE A 106 -2.59 -16.15 6.28
C PHE A 106 -2.46 -17.04 7.52
N ARG A 107 -2.08 -18.31 7.36
CA ARG A 107 -1.79 -19.22 8.49
C ARG A 107 -0.71 -18.66 9.42
N ARG A 108 0.36 -18.06 8.88
CA ARG A 108 1.40 -17.42 9.70
C ARG A 108 0.87 -16.24 10.52
N LYS A 109 -0.13 -15.51 10.01
CA LYS A 109 -0.78 -14.40 10.74
C LYS A 109 -1.73 -14.92 11.83
N LEU A 110 -2.45 -16.02 11.58
CA LEU A 110 -3.38 -16.63 12.55
C LEU A 110 -2.69 -17.35 13.71
N THR A 111 -1.58 -18.04 13.41
CA THR A 111 -0.92 -18.94 14.38
C THR A 111 0.10 -18.22 15.28
N ARG A 112 0.43 -16.97 14.97
CA ARG A 112 1.43 -16.20 15.72
C ARG A 112 0.78 -15.24 16.71
N PRO A 113 1.44 -14.93 17.84
CA PRO A 113 0.90 -14.01 18.82
C PRO A 113 0.59 -12.66 18.19
N VAL A 114 -0.57 -12.13 18.54
CA VAL A 114 -1.09 -10.83 18.10
C VAL A 114 -0.96 -9.89 19.29
N ALA A 115 -0.35 -8.71 19.10
CA ALA A 115 -0.42 -7.68 20.12
C ALA A 115 -1.71 -6.88 19.94
N THR A 116 -2.55 -6.86 20.96
CA THR A 116 -3.81 -6.11 21.01
C THR A 116 -3.67 -4.85 21.84
N ASP A 117 -4.71 -4.02 21.81
CA ASP A 117 -4.85 -2.84 22.69
C ASP A 117 -3.65 -1.90 22.60
N LEU A 118 -3.17 -1.70 21.37
CA LEU A 118 -2.01 -0.87 21.12
C LEU A 118 -2.26 0.56 21.57
N GLN A 119 -1.30 1.13 22.27
CA GLN A 119 -1.28 2.51 22.70
C GLN A 119 0.08 3.12 22.39
N ILE A 120 0.10 4.39 22.04
CA ILE A 120 1.34 5.13 21.80
C ILE A 120 1.38 6.35 22.70
N ASP A 121 2.54 6.53 23.32
CA ASP A 121 2.91 7.71 24.08
C ASP A 121 4.06 8.41 23.36
N PHE A 122 3.86 9.68 23.01
CA PHE A 122 4.82 10.49 22.26
C PHE A 122 5.83 11.23 23.14
N GLY A 123 5.90 10.93 24.45
CA GLY A 123 6.98 11.43 25.30
C GLY A 123 6.96 12.95 25.48
N GLY A 124 5.77 13.55 25.56
CA GLY A 124 5.57 15.00 25.75
C GLY A 124 5.43 15.82 24.47
N ILE A 125 5.61 15.23 23.28
CA ILE A 125 5.29 15.88 22.02
C ILE A 125 3.78 16.09 21.91
N LYS A 126 3.35 17.31 21.59
CA LYS A 126 1.95 17.63 21.32
C LYS A 126 1.56 17.11 19.95
N VAL A 127 0.80 16.03 19.91
CA VAL A 127 0.31 15.39 18.68
C VAL A 127 -1.20 15.56 18.56
N SER A 128 -1.70 15.87 17.37
CA SER A 128 -3.11 16.04 17.02
C SER A 128 -3.44 15.31 15.70
N ASP A 129 -4.73 15.19 15.41
CA ASP A 129 -5.25 14.60 14.16
C ASP A 129 -4.65 13.22 13.83
N LEU A 130 -4.55 12.35 14.85
CA LEU A 130 -4.03 10.99 14.68
C LEU A 130 -4.97 10.12 13.85
N GLU A 131 -4.40 9.40 12.89
CA GLU A 131 -5.07 8.45 12.02
C GLU A 131 -4.32 7.10 11.95
N PRO A 132 -5.01 5.96 12.10
CA PRO A 132 -6.42 5.84 12.47
C PRO A 132 -6.68 6.26 13.93
N LYS A 133 -7.89 6.75 14.23
CA LYS A 133 -8.32 7.11 15.60
C LYS A 133 -8.20 5.95 16.60
N VAL A 134 -8.46 4.72 16.14
CA VAL A 134 -8.32 3.49 16.92
C VAL A 134 -7.21 2.66 16.29
N LEU A 135 -6.20 2.31 17.08
CA LEU A 135 -5.07 1.54 16.58
C LEU A 135 -5.48 0.09 16.30
N PRO A 136 -5.11 -0.46 15.14
CA PRO A 136 -5.39 -1.85 14.82
C PRO A 136 -4.50 -2.78 15.65
N ASN A 137 -4.91 -4.05 15.73
CA ASN A 137 -4.05 -5.10 16.29
C ASN A 137 -2.78 -5.30 15.45
N LEU A 138 -1.65 -5.56 16.10
CA LEU A 138 -0.39 -5.86 15.45
C LEU A 138 -0.29 -7.36 15.17
N TYR A 139 -0.28 -7.70 13.88
CA TYR A 139 -0.11 -9.06 13.39
C TYR A 139 1.30 -9.29 12.89
N HIS A 140 1.78 -10.53 13.00
CA HIS A 140 3.10 -10.89 12.52
C HIS A 140 3.27 -10.54 11.03
N GLY A 141 4.31 -9.75 10.72
CA GLY A 141 4.65 -9.36 9.34
C GLY A 141 3.72 -8.29 8.75
N MET A 142 2.90 -7.64 9.58
CA MET A 142 2.09 -6.50 9.17
C MET A 142 2.51 -5.25 9.96
N PRO A 143 2.99 -4.19 9.28
CA PRO A 143 3.30 -2.95 9.97
C PRO A 143 2.01 -2.22 10.37
N VAL A 144 2.02 -1.64 11.57
CA VAL A 144 1.03 -0.65 11.99
C VAL A 144 1.54 0.71 11.56
N ARG A 145 0.74 1.42 10.75
CA ARG A 145 1.08 2.76 10.24
C ARG A 145 0.14 3.77 10.87
N ILE A 146 0.71 4.82 11.44
CA ILE A 146 -0.02 5.88 12.12
C ILE A 146 0.47 7.20 11.56
N TYR A 147 -0.46 8.09 11.28
CA TYR A 147 -0.21 9.42 10.76
C TYR A 147 -0.77 10.42 11.75
N GLY A 148 -0.12 11.57 11.88
CA GLY A 148 -0.59 12.62 12.77
C GLY A 148 0.19 13.90 12.55
N ARG A 149 -0.26 14.95 13.21
CA ARG A 149 0.36 16.27 13.16
C ARG A 149 0.95 16.56 14.53
N TYR A 150 2.13 17.17 14.57
CA TYR A 150 2.75 17.57 15.83
C TYR A 150 3.13 19.05 15.80
N GLN A 151 3.36 19.60 16.98
CA GLN A 151 3.77 21.00 17.16
C GLN A 151 5.08 21.09 17.94
N GLY A 152 5.90 22.06 17.56
CA GLY A 152 7.23 22.27 18.14
C GLY A 152 8.28 21.36 17.51
N GLY A 153 9.45 21.29 18.15
CA GLY A 153 10.49 20.36 17.75
C GLY A 153 11.35 19.99 18.95
N ALA A 154 11.57 18.70 19.12
CA ALA A 154 12.29 18.11 20.24
C ALA A 154 12.66 16.67 19.92
N GLU A 155 13.67 16.16 20.62
CA GLU A 155 13.91 14.73 20.68
C GLU A 155 13.05 14.13 21.80
N ALA A 156 12.33 13.05 21.51
CA ALA A 156 11.43 12.44 22.47
C ALA A 156 11.59 10.91 22.50
N GLN A 157 11.39 10.33 23.68
CA GLN A 157 11.29 8.89 23.83
C GLN A 157 9.83 8.48 23.59
N VAL A 158 9.56 7.91 22.42
CA VAL A 158 8.24 7.40 22.07
C VAL A 158 8.12 5.97 22.59
N SER A 159 7.01 5.65 23.24
CA SER A 159 6.72 4.30 23.73
C SER A 159 5.45 3.74 23.12
N VAL A 160 5.51 2.47 22.70
CA VAL A 160 4.38 1.68 22.25
C VAL A 160 4.10 0.61 23.29
N ARG A 161 2.86 0.56 23.76
CA ARG A 161 2.34 -0.46 24.68
C ARG A 161 1.28 -1.31 23.98
N GLY A 162 1.08 -2.53 24.45
CA GLY A 162 0.03 -3.44 24.00
C GLY A 162 -0.01 -4.70 24.85
N SER A 163 -0.87 -5.66 24.51
CA SER A 163 -1.02 -6.93 25.20
C SER A 163 -0.81 -8.12 24.26
N ILE A 164 0.06 -9.06 24.64
CA ILE A 164 0.24 -10.33 23.94
C ILE A 164 -0.22 -11.43 24.90
N ASN A 165 -1.38 -12.03 24.63
CA ASN A 165 -1.98 -13.08 25.47
C ASN A 165 -2.06 -12.67 26.97
N GLY A 166 -2.35 -11.39 27.25
CA GLY A 166 -2.45 -10.85 28.61
C GLY A 166 -1.12 -10.37 29.20
N VAL A 167 0.02 -10.61 28.53
CA VAL A 167 1.33 -10.10 28.94
C VAL A 167 1.59 -8.75 28.29
N GLU A 168 2.03 -7.77 29.07
CA GLU A 168 2.33 -6.43 28.55
C GLU A 168 3.51 -6.47 27.56
N LEU A 169 3.28 -5.93 26.36
CA LEU A 169 4.32 -5.56 25.42
C LEU A 169 4.61 -4.07 25.61
N LYS A 170 5.87 -3.72 25.92
CA LYS A 170 6.35 -2.33 25.90
C LYS A 170 7.62 -2.22 25.07
N LYS A 171 7.63 -1.28 24.14
CA LYS A 171 8.81 -0.94 23.32
C LYS A 171 8.99 0.57 23.30
N THR A 172 10.24 1.01 23.36
CA THR A 172 10.60 2.43 23.36
C THR A 172 11.62 2.70 22.27
N ALA A 173 11.48 3.84 21.58
CA ALA A 173 12.45 4.33 20.62
C ALA A 173 12.66 5.83 20.84
N ARG A 174 13.90 6.30 20.63
CA ARG A 174 14.22 7.71 20.63
C ARG A 174 14.03 8.24 19.22
N LEU A 175 13.16 9.24 19.06
CA LEU A 175 12.83 9.84 17.77
C LEU A 175 13.08 11.34 17.82
N GLU A 176 13.58 11.88 16.72
CA GLU A 176 13.71 13.32 16.51
C GLU A 176 12.44 13.86 15.84
N PHE A 177 11.87 14.91 16.41
CA PHE A 177 10.77 15.66 15.83
C PHE A 177 11.31 17.04 15.41
N PRO A 178 11.76 17.20 14.16
CA PRO A 178 12.27 18.50 13.69
C PRO A 178 11.16 19.55 13.72
N LYS A 179 11.48 20.82 13.94
CA LYS A 179 10.45 21.88 13.89
C LYS A 179 9.77 21.99 12.53
N GLN A 180 10.53 21.74 11.47
CA GLN A 180 10.06 21.70 10.09
C GLN A 180 10.91 20.67 9.33
N ASP A 181 10.24 19.83 8.56
CA ASP A 181 10.87 18.96 7.56
C ASP A 181 10.00 18.99 6.30
N LEU A 182 10.58 19.47 5.22
CA LEU A 182 9.94 19.67 3.91
C LEU A 182 10.38 18.61 2.89
N ALA A 183 11.25 17.68 3.29
CA ALA A 183 11.82 16.69 2.36
C ALA A 183 10.81 15.61 1.93
N ASN A 184 9.73 15.42 2.70
CA ASN A 184 8.81 14.29 2.53
C ASN A 184 7.32 14.74 2.41
N PRO A 185 6.95 15.54 1.38
CA PRO A 185 5.57 16.01 1.18
C PRO A 185 4.54 14.90 0.96
N GLU A 186 4.96 13.69 0.62
CA GLU A 186 4.08 12.54 0.52
C GLU A 186 3.49 12.13 1.87
N ILE A 187 4.20 12.35 2.99
CA ILE A 187 3.73 11.94 4.33
C ILE A 187 2.46 12.71 4.71
N GLU A 188 2.44 14.03 4.49
CA GLU A 188 1.26 14.86 4.76
C GLU A 188 0.07 14.48 3.85
N ARG A 189 0.34 14.06 2.60
CA ARG A 189 -0.72 13.58 1.69
C ARG A 189 -1.25 12.21 2.11
N MET A 190 -0.38 11.32 2.59
CA MET A 190 -0.78 10.04 3.16
C MET A 190 -1.64 10.23 4.42
N TRP A 191 -1.29 11.20 5.27
CA TRP A 191 -2.12 11.62 6.40
C TRP A 191 -3.50 12.11 5.94
N ALA A 192 -3.55 13.05 4.99
CA ALA A 192 -4.81 13.62 4.50
C ALA A 192 -5.69 12.57 3.85
N TRP A 193 -5.11 11.66 3.05
CA TRP A 193 -5.83 10.53 2.45
C TRP A 193 -6.43 9.61 3.52
N ARG A 194 -5.65 9.29 4.57
CA ARG A 194 -6.16 8.48 5.71
C ARG A 194 -7.26 9.19 6.48
N ARG A 195 -7.15 10.50 6.66
CA ARG A 195 -8.19 11.31 7.30
C ARG A 195 -9.48 11.30 6.49
N ILE A 196 -9.40 11.49 5.18
CA ILE A 196 -10.56 11.41 4.28
C ILE A 196 -11.21 10.03 4.35
N ASP A 197 -10.42 8.96 4.25
CA ASP A 197 -10.92 7.57 4.36
C ASP A 197 -11.64 7.33 5.71
N GLY A 198 -11.06 7.80 6.81
CA GLY A 198 -11.67 7.71 8.14
C GLY A 198 -12.97 8.50 8.27
N LEU A 199 -13.03 9.72 7.72
CA LEU A 199 -14.24 10.56 7.73
C LEU A 199 -15.38 9.94 6.93
N LEU A 200 -15.10 9.44 5.72
CA LEU A 200 -16.10 8.81 4.87
C LEU A 200 -16.61 7.51 5.49
N LYS A 201 -15.71 6.65 6.00
CA LYS A 201 -16.09 5.42 6.71
C LYS A 201 -16.96 5.69 7.93
N GLN A 202 -16.60 6.70 8.73
CA GLN A 202 -17.40 7.09 9.88
C GLN A 202 -18.79 7.60 9.45
N ALA A 203 -18.84 8.44 8.42
CA ALA A 203 -20.09 8.99 7.93
C ALA A 203 -21.01 7.95 7.28
N ASP A 204 -20.44 6.93 6.62
CA ASP A 204 -21.17 5.77 6.10
C ASP A 204 -21.78 4.94 7.23
N HIS A 205 -21.06 4.85 8.35
CA HIS A 205 -21.53 4.13 9.52
C HIS A 205 -22.71 4.83 10.21
N THR A 206 -22.68 6.16 10.30
CA THR A 206 -23.70 6.97 10.99
C THR A 206 -24.78 7.51 10.05
N GLY A 207 -24.68 7.25 8.75
CA GLY A 207 -25.59 7.82 7.75
C GLY A 207 -25.48 9.35 7.63
N SER A 208 -24.35 9.94 8.03
CA SER A 208 -24.17 11.39 8.17
C SER A 208 -23.19 11.98 7.16
N ARG A 209 -23.25 11.53 5.90
CA ARG A 209 -22.35 11.98 4.81
C ARG A 209 -22.28 13.49 4.67
N ASN A 210 -23.42 14.18 4.70
CA ASN A 210 -23.46 15.64 4.53
C ASN A 210 -22.61 16.40 5.56
N ALA A 211 -22.42 15.85 6.77
CA ALA A 211 -21.66 16.49 7.83
C ALA A 211 -20.13 16.46 7.60
N VAL A 212 -19.63 15.61 6.68
CA VAL A 212 -18.19 15.47 6.43
C VAL A 212 -17.74 16.04 5.07
N ILE A 213 -18.69 16.44 4.20
CA ILE A 213 -18.39 16.89 2.82
C ILE A 213 -17.41 18.05 2.83
N ASP A 214 -17.69 19.12 3.59
CA ASP A 214 -16.85 20.33 3.60
C ASP A 214 -15.40 20.03 4.01
N GLU A 215 -15.21 19.16 5.01
CA GLU A 215 -13.88 18.75 5.47
C GLU A 215 -13.17 17.87 4.43
N VAL A 216 -13.90 16.96 3.75
CA VAL A 216 -13.34 16.15 2.66
C VAL A 216 -12.93 17.02 1.48
N VAL A 217 -13.74 18.01 1.11
CA VAL A 217 -13.39 18.98 0.05
C VAL A 217 -12.17 19.80 0.46
N ARG A 218 -12.15 20.33 1.68
CA ARG A 218 -11.02 21.11 2.21
C ARG A 218 -9.71 20.31 2.19
N LEU A 219 -9.74 19.05 2.60
CA LEU A 219 -8.58 18.15 2.55
C LEU A 219 -8.22 17.78 1.11
N GLY A 220 -9.21 17.50 0.26
CA GLY A 220 -9.02 17.15 -1.14
C GLY A 220 -8.35 18.27 -1.93
N GLU A 221 -8.83 19.50 -1.78
CA GLU A 221 -8.21 20.68 -2.38
C GLU A 221 -6.84 20.96 -1.77
N GLY A 222 -6.74 21.07 -0.44
CA GLY A 222 -5.50 21.45 0.23
C GLY A 222 -4.33 20.48 0.02
N TYR A 223 -4.62 19.18 -0.15
CA TYR A 223 -3.60 18.14 -0.36
C TYR A 223 -3.58 17.57 -1.78
N SER A 224 -4.34 18.16 -2.71
CA SER A 224 -4.42 17.70 -4.10
C SER A 224 -4.79 16.21 -4.20
N ILE A 225 -5.89 15.83 -3.54
CA ILE A 225 -6.45 14.47 -3.52
C ILE A 225 -7.79 14.48 -4.24
N VAL A 226 -7.94 13.60 -5.24
CA VAL A 226 -9.23 13.34 -5.89
C VAL A 226 -10.07 12.45 -4.99
N THR A 227 -11.30 12.90 -4.74
CA THR A 227 -12.29 12.21 -3.92
C THR A 227 -13.60 12.11 -4.71
N GLU A 228 -14.63 11.51 -4.14
CA GLU A 228 -15.98 11.56 -4.73
C GLU A 228 -16.57 12.99 -4.79
N TYR A 229 -15.97 13.95 -4.08
CA TYR A 229 -16.40 15.35 -4.00
C TYR A 229 -15.41 16.35 -4.59
N THR A 230 -14.26 15.91 -5.11
CA THR A 230 -13.22 16.77 -5.68
C THR A 230 -12.71 16.22 -7.01
N SER A 231 -12.43 17.11 -7.97
CA SER A 231 -11.88 16.74 -9.28
C SER A 231 -10.75 17.68 -9.69
N PHE A 232 -9.88 17.20 -10.58
CA PHE A 232 -8.86 18.04 -11.20
C PHE A 232 -9.36 18.56 -12.54
N ILE A 233 -9.23 19.87 -12.73
CA ILE A 233 -9.50 20.54 -14.01
C ILE A 233 -8.24 21.28 -14.47
N VAL A 234 -7.89 21.07 -15.73
CA VAL A 234 -6.80 21.78 -16.41
C VAL A 234 -7.42 22.61 -17.52
N LEU A 235 -7.14 23.91 -17.52
CA LEU A 235 -7.55 24.84 -18.55
C LEU A 235 -6.33 25.32 -19.33
N GLU A 236 -6.53 25.82 -20.55
CA GLU A 236 -5.43 26.11 -21.48
C GLU A 236 -4.59 27.30 -21.02
N ASN A 237 -5.21 28.29 -20.38
CA ASN A 237 -4.53 29.51 -19.95
C ASN A 237 -5.20 30.17 -18.73
N ASP A 238 -4.51 31.15 -18.13
CA ASP A 238 -4.98 31.85 -16.93
C ASP A 238 -6.27 32.67 -17.17
N ILE A 239 -6.53 33.10 -18.40
CA ILE A 239 -7.75 33.83 -18.76
C ILE A 239 -8.96 32.91 -18.59
N GLU A 240 -8.85 31.64 -18.95
CA GLU A 240 -9.92 30.66 -18.75
C GLU A 240 -10.19 30.42 -17.26
N TYR A 241 -9.14 30.29 -16.44
CA TYR A 241 -9.30 30.16 -14.99
C TYR A 241 -10.04 31.37 -14.39
N GLN A 242 -9.72 32.59 -14.80
CA GLN A 242 -10.42 33.80 -14.36
C GLN A 242 -11.87 33.84 -14.86
N ARG A 243 -12.10 33.48 -16.14
CA ARG A 243 -13.43 33.44 -16.75
C ARG A 243 -14.37 32.49 -16.00
N TRP A 244 -13.88 31.30 -15.64
CA TRP A 244 -14.64 30.29 -14.91
C TRP A 244 -14.58 30.47 -13.39
N LYS A 245 -13.87 31.49 -12.89
CA LYS A 245 -13.68 31.77 -11.46
C LYS A 245 -13.11 30.58 -10.68
N ILE A 246 -12.20 29.83 -11.30
CA ILE A 246 -11.55 28.67 -10.69
C ILE A 246 -10.24 29.12 -10.03
N ALA A 247 -10.16 28.98 -8.72
CA ALA A 247 -8.97 29.33 -7.95
C ALA A 247 -7.86 28.27 -8.15
N ARG A 248 -6.61 28.71 -8.32
CA ARG A 248 -5.44 27.83 -8.51
C ARG A 248 -4.73 27.52 -7.18
N ASN A 249 -5.48 27.01 -6.21
CA ASN A 249 -5.01 26.80 -4.83
C ASN A 249 -3.83 25.81 -4.73
N ASN A 250 -3.69 24.90 -5.70
CA ASN A 250 -2.70 23.82 -5.67
C ASN A 250 -1.31 24.24 -6.17
N VAL A 251 -1.13 25.46 -6.69
CA VAL A 251 0.11 25.88 -7.36
C VAL A 251 1.32 25.86 -6.41
N LEU A 252 1.14 26.35 -5.17
CA LEU A 252 2.22 26.37 -4.17
C LEU A 252 2.65 24.96 -3.78
N ARG A 253 1.68 24.05 -3.61
CA ARG A 253 1.95 22.64 -3.30
C ARG A 253 2.72 21.95 -4.41
N ILE A 254 2.31 22.14 -5.67
CA ILE A 254 3.00 21.56 -6.82
C ILE A 254 4.47 22.01 -6.87
N GLY A 255 4.76 23.27 -6.50
CA GLY A 255 6.13 23.76 -6.40
C GLY A 255 6.94 22.99 -5.34
N HIS A 256 6.38 22.84 -4.15
CA HIS A 256 7.01 22.10 -3.05
C HIS A 256 7.24 20.61 -3.39
N ASP A 257 6.24 19.95 -3.95
CA ASP A 257 6.30 18.54 -4.35
C ASP A 257 7.41 18.30 -5.40
N ARG A 258 7.57 19.21 -6.38
CA ARG A 258 8.65 19.13 -7.38
C ARG A 258 10.03 19.29 -6.74
N GLN A 259 10.19 20.26 -5.84
CA GLN A 259 11.46 20.48 -5.15
C GLN A 259 11.89 19.24 -4.35
N ALA A 260 10.96 18.64 -3.59
CA ALA A 260 11.24 17.40 -2.87
C ALA A 260 11.64 16.25 -3.81
N GLN A 261 10.94 16.10 -4.96
CA GLN A 261 11.28 15.08 -5.96
C GLN A 261 12.68 15.28 -6.57
N GLU A 262 13.08 16.52 -6.83
CA GLU A 262 14.41 16.84 -7.34
C GLU A 262 15.50 16.46 -6.33
N VAL A 263 15.28 16.75 -5.03
CA VAL A 263 16.19 16.36 -3.95
C VAL A 263 16.33 14.84 -3.87
N VAL A 264 15.22 14.09 -3.84
CA VAL A 264 15.23 12.62 -3.79
C VAL A 264 15.94 12.04 -5.02
N ARG A 265 15.67 12.60 -6.21
CA ARG A 265 16.32 12.14 -7.45
C ARG A 265 17.83 12.33 -7.40
N ALA A 266 18.31 13.49 -6.95
CA ALA A 266 19.74 13.77 -6.80
C ALA A 266 20.41 12.80 -5.80
N GLN A 267 19.73 12.47 -4.70
CA GLN A 267 20.21 11.47 -3.73
C GLN A 267 20.31 10.07 -4.36
N LEU A 268 19.28 9.64 -5.09
CA LEU A 268 19.27 8.34 -5.77
C LEU A 268 20.34 8.24 -6.86
N GLU A 269 20.60 9.32 -7.60
CA GLU A 269 21.69 9.40 -8.58
C GLU A 269 23.06 9.30 -7.89
N THR A 270 23.22 9.89 -6.71
CA THR A 270 24.44 9.77 -5.89
C THR A 270 24.65 8.34 -5.40
N ILE A 271 23.60 7.67 -4.91
CA ILE A 271 23.68 6.27 -4.48
C ILE A 271 24.01 5.37 -5.67
N ARG A 272 23.37 5.60 -6.82
CA ARG A 272 23.60 4.84 -8.04
C ARG A 272 25.03 5.00 -8.55
N SER A 273 25.54 6.23 -8.60
CA SER A 273 26.91 6.49 -9.05
C SER A 273 27.95 5.85 -8.15
N ARG A 274 27.76 5.89 -6.82
CA ARG A 274 28.61 5.15 -5.86
C ARG A 274 28.56 3.64 -6.09
N ALA A 275 27.37 3.06 -6.20
CA ALA A 275 27.21 1.64 -6.45
C ALA A 275 27.86 1.20 -7.77
N ILE A 276 27.80 2.02 -8.83
CA ILE A 276 28.47 1.74 -10.10
C ILE A 276 30.00 1.86 -9.95
N ALA A 277 30.49 2.86 -9.22
CA ALA A 277 31.93 3.02 -8.97
C ALA A 277 32.50 1.83 -8.18
N ASP A 278 31.75 1.31 -7.20
CA ASP A 278 32.15 0.14 -6.41
C ASP A 278 32.14 -1.18 -7.21
N LEU A 279 31.39 -1.24 -8.32
CA LEU A 279 31.33 -2.38 -9.25
C LEU A 279 32.38 -2.28 -10.38
N GLY A 280 33.06 -1.14 -10.53
CA GLY A 280 34.13 -0.95 -11.50
C GLY A 280 35.46 -1.59 -11.07
N PRO A 281 36.41 -1.80 -12.00
CA PRO A 281 37.75 -2.27 -11.64
C PRO A 281 38.38 -1.28 -10.65
N GLN A 282 38.79 -1.79 -9.48
CA GLN A 282 39.48 -0.98 -8.47
C GLN A 282 40.73 -0.36 -9.11
N PRO A 283 40.93 0.97 -9.01
CA PRO A 283 42.14 1.57 -9.54
C PRO A 283 43.34 0.98 -8.79
N GLU A 284 44.25 0.34 -9.53
CA GLU A 284 45.49 -0.18 -8.94
C GLU A 284 46.26 0.96 -8.25
N PRO A 285 46.86 0.70 -7.07
CA PRO A 285 47.67 1.71 -6.41
C PRO A 285 48.83 2.08 -7.34
N ALA A 286 49.00 3.38 -7.59
CA ALA A 286 50.11 3.90 -8.38
C ALA A 286 51.45 3.49 -7.76
N ALA A 287 52.03 2.40 -8.26
CA ALA A 287 53.32 1.90 -7.85
C ALA A 287 54.35 2.11 -8.97
N LEU A 288 55.26 3.06 -8.69
CA LEU A 288 56.66 3.12 -9.09
C LEU A 288 57.05 2.96 -10.57
N ALA A 289 57.48 4.09 -11.12
CA ALA A 289 58.61 4.30 -12.02
C ALA A 289 59.40 3.07 -12.55
N SER A 290 59.49 2.97 -13.87
CA SER A 290 60.69 2.51 -14.61
C SER A 290 60.54 2.93 -16.08
N ALA A 291 61.30 3.92 -16.54
CA ALA A 291 62.62 3.82 -17.16
C ALA A 291 62.54 3.72 -18.70
N GLN A 292 63.24 4.65 -19.36
CA GLN A 292 63.35 4.80 -20.81
C GLN A 292 63.78 3.53 -21.55
N ARG A 293 63.29 3.36 -22.78
CA ARG A 293 64.14 3.07 -23.96
C ARG A 293 63.43 3.33 -25.30
N SER A 294 63.97 4.34 -26.00
CA SER A 294 64.23 4.46 -27.45
C SER A 294 63.24 3.92 -28.49
N ALA A 295 62.75 4.85 -29.32
CA ALA A 295 62.21 4.69 -30.68
C ALA A 295 63.32 4.20 -31.69
N PRO A 296 63.09 3.98 -33.02
CA PRO A 296 61.92 4.39 -33.81
C PRO A 296 61.47 3.50 -35.01
N SER A 297 60.36 3.95 -35.63
CA SER A 297 59.99 3.89 -37.06
C SER A 297 59.70 2.55 -37.75
N LYS A 298 58.47 2.39 -38.26
CA LYS A 298 58.14 2.63 -39.69
C LYS A 298 56.65 2.45 -40.01
N VAL A 299 56.25 3.26 -40.98
CA VAL A 299 54.96 3.41 -41.66
C VAL A 299 54.57 2.15 -42.43
N SER A 300 53.28 1.80 -42.48
CA SER A 300 52.46 1.57 -43.70
C SER A 300 51.14 0.85 -43.39
N ALA A 301 50.02 1.47 -43.76
CA ALA A 301 48.77 0.79 -44.12
C ALA A 301 48.91 0.29 -45.59
N PRO A 302 48.11 -0.66 -46.12
CA PRO A 302 46.64 -0.52 -46.21
C PRO A 302 45.81 -1.79 -45.97
N LEU A 303 44.50 -1.57 -45.84
CA LEU A 303 43.44 -2.58 -45.83
C LEU A 303 43.47 -3.47 -47.08
N GLN A 304 43.16 -4.76 -46.89
CA GLN A 304 42.36 -5.53 -47.84
C GLN A 304 41.54 -6.63 -47.14
N THR A 305 40.33 -6.76 -47.66
CA THR A 305 39.18 -7.58 -47.30
C THR A 305 39.34 -9.08 -47.54
N SER A 306 38.84 -9.90 -46.61
CA SER A 306 38.16 -11.18 -46.94
C SER A 306 37.43 -11.75 -45.70
N ALA A 307 36.11 -11.90 -45.79
CA ALA A 307 35.33 -12.85 -44.99
C ALA A 307 35.56 -14.29 -45.53
N PRO A 308 34.98 -15.38 -44.98
CA PRO A 308 34.07 -15.52 -43.83
C PRO A 308 34.47 -16.67 -42.88
N GLN A 309 33.84 -16.75 -41.68
CA GLN A 309 33.26 -18.00 -41.18
C GLN A 309 32.53 -17.83 -39.83
N THR A 310 31.35 -18.43 -39.82
CA THR A 310 30.41 -18.76 -38.74
C THR A 310 31.04 -19.30 -37.45
N ALA A 311 30.61 -18.77 -36.31
CA ALA A 311 30.38 -19.54 -35.09
C ALA A 311 29.38 -18.80 -34.18
N ALA A 312 28.25 -19.45 -33.87
CA ALA A 312 27.34 -19.03 -32.80
C ALA A 312 28.00 -19.24 -31.42
N PRO A 313 27.53 -18.54 -30.37
CA PRO A 313 26.94 -19.35 -29.29
C PRO A 313 25.71 -18.73 -28.59
N ALA A 314 24.80 -19.66 -28.27
CA ALA A 314 24.08 -19.85 -27.01
C ALA A 314 23.35 -18.67 -26.34
N SER A 315 22.02 -18.81 -26.34
CA SER A 315 21.05 -18.15 -25.47
C SER A 315 21.31 -18.36 -23.98
N ALA A 316 21.30 -17.26 -23.21
CA ALA A 316 21.27 -17.25 -21.76
C ALA A 316 19.83 -17.39 -21.21
N PRO A 317 19.62 -17.96 -20.00
CA PRO A 317 18.29 -18.16 -19.41
C PRO A 317 17.71 -16.86 -18.83
N PRO A 318 16.38 -16.71 -18.72
CA PRO A 318 15.79 -15.49 -18.19
C PRO A 318 15.95 -15.40 -16.66
N ASP A 319 16.35 -14.20 -16.25
CA ASP A 319 16.52 -13.77 -14.87
C ASP A 319 15.22 -13.87 -14.07
N ARG A 320 15.30 -14.55 -12.93
CA ARG A 320 14.19 -14.75 -11.99
C ARG A 320 14.05 -13.50 -11.13
N ALA A 321 13.28 -12.52 -11.62
CA ALA A 321 12.96 -11.30 -10.88
C ALA A 321 12.31 -11.64 -9.52
N ARG A 322 13.08 -11.44 -8.43
CA ARG A 322 12.56 -11.37 -7.07
C ARG A 322 11.77 -10.07 -6.93
N ARG A 323 10.47 -10.10 -7.23
CA ARG A 323 9.54 -9.05 -6.80
C ARG A 323 9.19 -9.26 -5.33
N ALA A 324 9.72 -8.39 -4.47
CA ALA A 324 9.18 -8.20 -3.14
C ALA A 324 7.77 -7.57 -3.29
N PHE A 325 6.76 -8.22 -2.72
CA PHE A 325 5.39 -7.72 -2.72
C PHE A 325 5.12 -6.96 -1.43
N ASP A 326 4.71 -5.70 -1.60
CA ASP A 326 4.19 -4.83 -0.56
C ASP A 326 2.66 -4.99 -0.53
N PHE A 327 2.09 -5.33 0.63
CA PHE A 327 0.64 -5.31 0.85
C PHE A 327 0.36 -4.32 1.98
N GLY A 328 0.15 -3.06 1.59
CA GLY A 328 -0.52 -2.06 2.39
C GLY A 328 -2.00 -2.00 1.99
N VAL A 329 -2.88 -2.00 2.98
CA VAL A 329 -4.28 -1.60 2.83
C VAL A 329 -4.31 -0.23 2.14
N GLY A 330 -4.76 -0.16 0.89
CA GLY A 330 -4.76 1.05 0.09
C GLY A 330 -5.18 0.76 -1.33
N SER A 331 -6.44 1.04 -1.64
CA SER A 331 -6.94 1.06 -3.01
C SER A 331 -6.23 2.18 -3.79
N GLY A 332 -5.67 1.83 -4.95
CA GLY A 332 -5.30 2.77 -6.01
C GLY A 332 -3.87 2.62 -6.54
N PRO A 333 -3.73 2.54 -7.87
CA PRO A 333 -2.84 3.47 -8.52
C PRO A 333 -3.58 4.28 -9.59
N VAL A 334 -3.69 5.59 -9.35
CA VAL A 334 -3.78 6.59 -10.42
C VAL A 334 -2.40 7.24 -10.50
N GLY A 335 -1.77 7.12 -11.66
CA GLY A 335 -0.48 7.76 -11.96
C GLY A 335 -0.28 7.83 -13.47
N PRO A 336 -0.16 9.03 -14.07
CA PRO A 336 -0.34 9.26 -15.50
C PRO A 336 0.98 9.14 -16.29
N LEU A 337 0.92 8.61 -17.51
CA LEU A 337 1.87 8.93 -18.58
C LEU A 337 1.09 9.04 -19.91
N PHE A 338 1.08 10.26 -20.45
CA PHE A 338 0.43 10.66 -21.70
C PHE A 338 1.35 10.40 -22.91
N VAL A 339 0.76 9.80 -23.95
CA VAL A 339 0.78 10.15 -25.39
C VAL A 339 2.10 10.20 -26.20
N GLY A 340 2.07 9.44 -27.32
CA GLY A 340 2.37 9.97 -28.66
C GLY A 340 3.17 9.06 -29.59
N LEU A 341 2.54 8.46 -30.62
CA LEU A 341 2.59 8.92 -32.02
C LEU A 341 2.15 7.84 -33.05
N LEU A 342 1.05 8.17 -33.75
CA LEU A 342 0.61 7.91 -35.14
C LEU A 342 0.94 6.63 -35.97
N LEU A 343 -0.18 6.13 -36.53
CA LEU A 343 -0.50 5.88 -37.95
C LEU A 343 -0.28 4.52 -38.62
N CYS A 344 -1.35 4.16 -39.36
CA CYS A 344 -1.38 3.51 -40.67
C CYS A 344 -1.24 1.98 -40.73
N LEU A 345 -2.36 1.26 -40.86
CA LEU A 345 -3.01 0.92 -42.15
C LEU A 345 -3.96 -0.28 -42.03
N ARG A 346 -5.13 -0.12 -42.69
CA ARG A 346 -5.88 -1.12 -43.48
C ARG A 346 -6.44 -2.36 -42.74
N ARG A 347 -7.76 -2.38 -42.54
CA ARG A 347 -8.81 -2.86 -43.49
C ARG A 347 -9.03 -4.39 -43.44
N LEU A 348 -10.32 -4.72 -43.31
CA LEU A 348 -11.02 -5.90 -43.85
C LEU A 348 -10.92 -7.24 -43.10
N LYS A 349 -11.96 -7.56 -42.35
CA LYS A 349 -12.94 -8.65 -42.62
C LYS A 349 -13.91 -8.72 -41.43
N ARG A 350 -15.16 -8.30 -41.57
CA ARG A 350 -16.34 -8.99 -42.14
C ARG A 350 -17.30 -9.32 -40.99
N LYS A 351 -18.38 -8.54 -40.90
CA LYS A 351 -19.69 -9.04 -40.49
C LYS A 351 -20.16 -10.10 -41.49
N ALA A 352 -20.92 -11.07 -40.98
CA ALA A 352 -21.81 -12.05 -41.61
C ALA A 352 -21.36 -13.50 -41.35
N GLY A 353 -22.11 -14.16 -40.48
CA GLY A 353 -21.93 -15.52 -39.99
C GLY A 353 -22.45 -15.60 -38.57
#